data_AF-E4RPB2-F1
#
_entry.id   AF-E4RPB2-F1
#
_cell.length_a   1.000
_cell.length_b   1.000
_cell.length_c   1.000
_cell.angle_alpha   90.00
_cell.angle_beta   90.00
_cell.angle_gamma   90.00
#
_symmetry.space_group_name_H-M   'P 1'
#
loop_
_entity.id
_entity.type
_entity.pdbx_description
1 polymer ?
#
loop_
_entity_poly.entity_id
_entity_poly.type
_entity_poly.pdbx_seq_one_letter_code
_entity_poly.pdbx_strand_id
1 'polypeptide(L)'
;MRLSQEFYLQDALTAAQDLIGKILVRKIAGSKVKVRIVETEAYCGINDKASHAYNNKRSKRNETMFKQGGIAYIYLIYGIHNLFNVVVGSEGDPQAVLIRAVEPLNSLEFIKKNRKIKSSEPLHLNQNQDLHQKRY
;
A
#
# COMPACT_ATOMS: atom_id res chain seq x y z
N MET A 1 13.73 -11.67 6.55
CA MET A 1 14.23 -11.73 5.16
C MET A 1 13.40 -10.77 4.31
N ARG A 2 13.92 -10.22 3.20
CA ARG A 2 13.11 -9.43 2.24
C ARG A 2 12.26 -10.41 1.43
N LEU A 3 11.01 -10.04 1.12
CA LEU A 3 10.18 -10.83 0.20
C LEU A 3 10.87 -10.91 -1.17
N SER A 4 10.84 -12.09 -1.78
CA SER A 4 11.46 -12.33 -3.09
C SER A 4 10.60 -11.73 -4.21
N GLN A 5 11.09 -11.79 -5.45
CA GLN A 5 10.34 -11.30 -6.59
C GLN A 5 9.12 -12.17 -6.89
N GLU A 6 9.24 -13.48 -6.69
CA GLU A 6 8.19 -14.48 -6.92
C GLU A 6 6.93 -14.19 -6.11
N PHE A 7 7.08 -13.67 -4.88
CA PHE A 7 5.96 -13.24 -4.05
C PHE A 7 5.04 -12.23 -4.76
N TYR A 8 5.60 -11.35 -5.61
CA TYR A 8 4.82 -10.32 -6.30
C TYR A 8 4.29 -10.77 -7.66
N LEU A 9 4.59 -11.98 -8.13
CA LEU A 9 4.12 -12.49 -9.43
C LEU A 9 2.76 -13.21 -9.34
N GLN A 10 2.02 -12.98 -8.25
CA GLN A 10 0.66 -13.47 -8.03
C GLN A 10 -0.40 -12.41 -8.32
N ASP A 11 -1.67 -12.81 -8.36
CA ASP A 11 -2.79 -11.89 -8.61
C ASP A 11 -3.03 -10.89 -7.46
N ALA A 12 -3.74 -9.80 -7.75
CA ALA A 12 -3.98 -8.72 -6.79
C ALA A 12 -4.73 -9.15 -5.53
N LEU A 13 -5.69 -10.09 -5.63
CA LEU A 13 -6.47 -10.52 -4.48
C LEU A 13 -5.60 -11.33 -3.53
N THR A 14 -4.88 -12.32 -4.06
CA THR A 14 -3.92 -13.13 -3.29
C THR A 14 -2.85 -12.25 -2.68
N ALA A 15 -2.22 -11.37 -3.47
CA ALA A 15 -1.19 -10.47 -2.99
C ALA A 15 -1.67 -9.51 -1.90
N ALA A 16 -2.89 -8.95 -2.03
CA ALA A 16 -3.44 -8.06 -1.02
C ALA A 16 -3.58 -8.78 0.33
N GLN A 17 -4.16 -9.99 0.32
CA GLN A 17 -4.30 -10.80 1.54
C GLN A 17 -2.95 -11.17 2.13
N ASP A 18 -2.01 -11.63 1.31
CA ASP A 18 -0.68 -12.05 1.76
C ASP A 18 0.19 -10.89 2.28
N LEU A 19 -0.04 -9.67 1.81
CA LEU A 19 0.66 -8.48 2.28
C LEU A 19 0.24 -8.07 3.69
N ILE A 20 -0.96 -8.43 4.15
CA ILE A 20 -1.39 -8.20 5.53
C ILE A 20 -0.42 -8.89 6.50
N GLY A 21 -0.02 -8.17 7.55
CA GLY A 21 0.96 -8.63 8.54
C GLY A 21 2.42 -8.55 8.09
N LYS A 22 2.72 -8.32 6.80
CA LYS A 22 4.08 -8.11 6.31
C LYS A 22 4.60 -6.74 6.74
N ILE A 23 5.93 -6.63 6.83
CA ILE A 23 6.60 -5.43 7.35
C ILE A 23 7.19 -4.61 6.20
N LEU A 24 6.70 -3.40 6.04
CA LEU A 24 7.32 -2.40 5.19
C LEU A 24 8.48 -1.73 5.95
N VAL A 25 9.67 -1.76 5.35
CA VAL A 25 10.88 -1.20 5.96
C VAL A 25 11.43 -0.10 5.06
N ARG A 26 11.53 1.12 5.59
CA ARG A 26 12.15 2.26 4.92
C ARG A 26 13.46 2.62 5.62
N LYS A 27 14.57 2.59 4.87
CA LYS A 27 15.87 3.09 5.34
C LYS A 27 15.96 4.59 5.02
N ILE A 28 16.20 5.42 6.02
CA ILE A 28 16.31 6.89 5.87
C ILE A 28 17.43 7.37 6.80
N ALA A 29 18.42 8.08 6.26
CA ALA A 29 19.52 8.66 7.03
C ALA A 29 20.14 7.68 8.07
N GLY A 30 20.44 6.45 7.62
CA GLY A 30 21.01 5.39 8.48
C GLY A 30 20.02 4.68 9.41
N SER A 31 18.82 5.24 9.63
CA SER A 31 17.77 4.65 10.47
C SER A 31 16.80 3.77 9.66
N LYS A 32 16.17 2.80 10.32
CA LYS A 32 15.11 1.94 9.74
C LYS A 32 13.77 2.29 10.38
N VAL A 33 12.83 2.78 9.58
CA VAL A 33 11.41 2.88 9.97
C VAL A 33 10.73 1.58 9.53
N LYS A 34 10.02 0.94 10.46
CA LYS A 34 9.30 -0.32 10.25
C LYS A 34 7.84 -0.13 10.60
N VAL A 35 6.98 -0.55 9.69
CA VAL A 35 5.54 -0.55 9.89
C VAL A 35 4.96 -1.89 9.41
N ARG A 36 3.97 -2.42 10.11
CA ARG A 36 3.22 -3.61 9.69
C ARG A 36 2.05 -3.17 8.83
N ILE A 37 1.84 -3.84 7.70
CA ILE A 37 0.68 -3.60 6.83
C ILE A 37 -0.54 -4.22 7.51
N VAL A 38 -1.60 -3.42 7.71
CA VAL A 38 -2.84 -3.86 8.38
C VAL A 38 -4.10 -3.66 7.55
N GLU A 39 -4.01 -2.91 6.45
CA GLU A 39 -5.11 -2.71 5.51
C GLU A 39 -4.56 -2.55 4.08
N THR A 40 -5.15 -3.27 3.14
CA THR A 40 -4.80 -3.27 1.71
C THR A 40 -6.05 -3.25 0.86
N GLU A 41 -5.94 -2.74 -0.37
CA GLU A 41 -7.00 -2.81 -1.38
C GLU A 41 -6.41 -3.33 -2.69
N ALA A 42 -7.08 -4.31 -3.30
CA ALA A 42 -6.66 -4.93 -4.54
C ALA A 42 -7.30 -4.23 -5.74
N TYR A 43 -6.49 -3.92 -6.76
CA TYR A 43 -6.95 -3.43 -8.06
C TYR A 43 -6.68 -4.49 -9.13
N CYS A 44 -7.73 -5.09 -9.67
CA CYS A 44 -7.65 -6.27 -10.55
C CYS A 44 -7.43 -5.90 -12.03
N GLY A 45 -6.64 -4.85 -12.26
CA GLY A 45 -6.18 -4.46 -13.59
C GLY A 45 -7.30 -4.09 -14.57
N ILE A 46 -7.25 -4.68 -15.76
CA ILE A 46 -8.09 -4.27 -16.91
C ILE A 46 -9.58 -4.52 -16.72
N ASN A 47 -9.96 -5.45 -15.83
CA ASN A 47 -11.35 -5.85 -15.58
C ASN A 47 -11.99 -5.07 -14.43
N ASP A 48 -11.20 -4.27 -13.71
CA ASP A 48 -11.65 -3.55 -12.53
C ASP A 48 -11.97 -2.10 -12.88
N LYS A 49 -13.26 -1.72 -12.79
CA LYS A 49 -13.74 -0.35 -13.07
C LYS A 49 -13.12 0.72 -12.16
N ALA A 50 -12.66 0.35 -10.97
CA ALA A 50 -11.98 1.27 -10.05
C ALA A 50 -10.49 1.43 -10.35
N SER A 51 -9.90 0.52 -11.15
CA SER A 51 -8.48 0.57 -11.52
C SER A 51 -8.19 1.69 -12.51
N HIS A 52 -7.04 2.34 -12.35
CA HIS A 52 -6.50 3.25 -13.35
C HIS A 52 -6.23 2.56 -14.70
N ALA A 53 -6.12 1.23 -14.73
CA ALA A 53 -5.89 0.44 -15.93
C ALA A 53 -7.16 -0.18 -16.52
N TYR A 54 -8.35 0.14 -15.97
CA TYR A 54 -9.64 -0.37 -16.48
C TYR A 54 -9.75 -0.24 -18.00
N ASN A 55 -10.24 -1.28 -18.66
CA ASN A 55 -10.36 -1.36 -20.11
C ASN A 55 -9.02 -1.14 -20.83
N ASN A 56 -7.95 -1.67 -20.25
CA ASN A 56 -6.58 -1.57 -20.75
C ASN A 56 -6.11 -0.12 -20.99
N LYS A 57 -6.62 0.85 -20.21
CA LYS A 57 -6.20 2.24 -20.32
C LYS A 57 -4.76 2.38 -19.87
N ARG A 58 -3.89 2.83 -20.78
CA ARG A 58 -2.47 3.06 -20.53
C ARG A 58 -2.09 4.50 -20.84
N SER A 59 -1.31 5.09 -19.95
CA SER A 59 -0.86 6.48 -20.00
C SER A 59 0.49 6.60 -19.31
N LYS A 60 1.20 7.71 -19.53
CA LYS A 60 2.46 8.00 -18.81
C LYS A 60 2.31 7.91 -17.28
N ARG A 61 1.11 8.20 -16.75
CA ARG A 61 0.82 8.20 -15.31
C ARG A 61 0.73 6.79 -14.71
N ASN A 62 0.13 5.83 -15.41
CA ASN A 62 -0.08 4.46 -14.91
C ASN A 62 0.83 3.44 -15.58
N GLU A 63 1.77 3.88 -16.41
CA GLU A 63 2.77 3.06 -17.10
C GLU A 63 3.49 2.06 -16.18
N THR A 64 3.73 2.46 -14.93
CA THR A 64 4.38 1.59 -13.94
C THR A 64 3.54 0.36 -13.60
N MET A 65 2.20 0.45 -13.64
CA MET A 65 1.32 -0.69 -13.39
C MET A 65 1.54 -1.82 -14.41
N PHE A 66 1.94 -1.50 -15.63
CA PHE A 66 2.17 -2.49 -16.69
C PHE A 66 3.54 -3.19 -16.61
N LYS A 67 4.35 -2.88 -15.60
CA LYS A 67 5.64 -3.54 -15.39
C LYS A 67 5.47 -4.82 -14.57
N GLN A 68 6.51 -5.64 -14.51
CA GLN A 68 6.52 -6.83 -13.67
C GLN A 68 6.31 -6.53 -12.18
N GLY A 69 5.64 -7.45 -11.48
CA GLY A 69 5.36 -7.36 -10.06
C GLY A 69 6.60 -7.11 -9.17
N GLY A 70 6.39 -6.38 -8.07
CA GLY A 70 7.41 -6.01 -7.09
C GLY A 70 7.89 -4.56 -7.21
N ILE A 71 7.29 -3.78 -8.11
CA ILE A 71 7.61 -2.37 -8.33
C ILE A 71 6.63 -1.47 -7.56
N ALA A 72 7.15 -0.42 -6.95
CA ALA A 72 6.33 0.61 -6.31
C ALA A 72 5.65 1.49 -7.36
N TYR A 73 4.32 1.59 -7.31
CA TYR A 73 3.54 2.56 -8.08
C TYR A 73 2.96 3.63 -7.14
N ILE A 74 3.53 4.84 -7.21
CA ILE A 74 3.11 5.98 -6.38
C ILE A 74 2.55 7.06 -7.27
N TYR A 75 1.37 7.58 -6.92
CA TYR A 75 0.77 8.72 -7.60
C TYR A 75 0.15 9.71 -6.63
N LEU A 76 0.06 10.97 -7.08
CA LEU A 76 -0.57 12.06 -6.35
C LEU A 76 -2.08 12.06 -6.63
N ILE A 77 -2.90 12.11 -5.58
CA ILE A 77 -4.34 12.33 -5.62
C ILE A 77 -4.65 13.72 -5.04
N TYR A 78 -5.63 14.41 -5.63
CA TYR A 78 -6.08 15.76 -5.26
C TYR A 78 -4.96 16.81 -5.18
N GLY A 79 -3.81 16.56 -5.80
CA GLY A 79 -2.64 17.45 -5.74
C GLY A 79 -1.89 17.47 -4.40
N ILE A 80 -2.31 16.69 -3.39
CA ILE A 80 -1.81 16.84 -2.00
C ILE A 80 -1.45 15.53 -1.30
N HIS A 81 -1.90 14.37 -1.78
CA HIS A 81 -1.68 13.09 -1.10
C HIS A 81 -1.10 12.05 -2.05
N ASN A 82 -0.06 11.33 -1.61
CA ASN A 82 0.53 10.24 -2.38
C ASN A 82 -0.12 8.91 -1.97
N LEU A 83 -0.56 8.12 -2.94
CA LEU A 83 -1.03 6.75 -2.73
C LEU A 83 0.08 5.78 -3.12
N PHE A 84 0.43 4.88 -2.19
CA PHE A 84 1.49 3.90 -2.38
C PHE A 84 0.91 2.53 -2.73
N ASN A 85 1.17 2.10 -3.96
CA ASN A 85 0.78 0.80 -4.45
C ASN A 85 2.02 -0.07 -4.71
N VAL A 86 1.82 -1.38 -4.66
CA VAL A 86 2.78 -2.38 -5.13
C VAL A 86 2.18 -3.05 -6.36
N VAL A 87 2.89 -2.98 -7.49
CA VAL A 87 2.51 -3.70 -8.71
C VAL A 87 2.68 -5.19 -8.48
N VAL A 88 1.74 -5.99 -8.96
CA VAL A 88 1.74 -7.44 -8.84
C VAL A 88 1.34 -8.08 -10.17
N GLY A 89 1.60 -9.37 -10.32
CA GLY A 89 1.37 -10.10 -11.56
C GLY A 89 2.53 -9.99 -12.56
N SER A 90 2.28 -10.49 -13.76
CA SER A 90 3.27 -10.53 -14.85
C SER A 90 3.38 -9.18 -15.56
N GLU A 91 4.49 -8.96 -16.28
CA GLU A 91 4.60 -7.77 -17.13
C GLU A 91 3.46 -7.70 -18.16
N GLY A 92 2.89 -6.51 -18.32
CA GLY A 92 1.72 -6.28 -19.17
C GLY A 92 0.37 -6.55 -18.51
N ASP A 93 0.33 -7.15 -17.32
CA ASP A 93 -0.89 -7.35 -16.53
C ASP A 93 -0.98 -6.31 -15.40
N PRO A 94 -1.76 -5.23 -15.55
CA PRO A 94 -1.66 -4.03 -14.71
C PRO A 94 -2.38 -4.16 -13.37
N GLN A 95 -2.06 -5.19 -12.61
CA GLN A 95 -2.59 -5.43 -11.27
C GLN A 95 -1.76 -4.73 -10.20
N ALA A 96 -2.42 -4.26 -9.14
CA ALA A 96 -1.73 -3.57 -8.05
C ALA A 96 -2.45 -3.73 -6.72
N VAL A 97 -1.70 -3.58 -5.63
CA VAL A 97 -2.22 -3.53 -4.26
C VAL A 97 -1.91 -2.16 -3.65
N LEU A 98 -2.93 -1.42 -3.25
CA LEU A 98 -2.81 -0.20 -2.48
C LEU A 98 -2.58 -0.54 -1.00
N ILE A 99 -1.56 0.06 -0.38
CA ILE A 99 -1.37 0.00 1.07
C ILE A 99 -2.18 1.13 1.71
N ARG A 100 -3.25 0.78 2.43
CA ARG A 100 -4.20 1.75 2.99
C ARG A 100 -3.85 2.17 4.42
N ALA A 101 -3.47 1.21 5.25
CA ALA A 101 -3.09 1.47 6.63
C ALA A 101 -1.92 0.60 7.08
N VAL A 102 -1.17 1.16 8.02
CA VAL A 102 -0.02 0.52 8.62
C VAL A 102 0.04 0.81 10.12
N GLU A 103 0.53 -0.16 10.88
CA GLU A 103 0.80 -0.07 12.31
C GLU A 103 2.30 0.18 12.53
N PRO A 104 2.72 1.29 13.18
CA PRO A 104 4.11 1.54 13.51
C PRO A 104 4.70 0.47 14.43
N LEU A 105 5.83 -0.13 14.05
CA LEU A 105 6.56 -1.08 14.91
C LEU A 105 7.74 -0.43 15.64
N ASN A 106 8.22 0.71 15.12
CA ASN A 106 9.23 1.53 15.75
C ASN A 106 9.11 2.97 15.25
N SER A 107 9.99 3.85 15.75
CA SER A 107 10.16 5.22 15.22
C SER A 107 8.86 6.04 15.20
N LEU A 108 7.98 5.84 16.19
CA LEU A 108 6.66 6.50 16.26
C LEU A 108 6.78 8.02 16.26
N GLU A 109 7.71 8.59 17.03
CA GLU A 109 7.93 10.04 17.08
C GLU A 109 8.43 10.61 15.74
N PHE A 110 9.28 9.87 15.04
CA PHE A 110 9.69 10.23 13.67
C PHE A 110 8.48 10.21 12.73
N ILE A 111 7.63 9.19 12.80
CA ILE A 111 6.43 9.08 11.97
C ILE A 111 5.46 10.24 12.28
N LYS A 112 5.22 10.55 13.56
CA LYS A 112 4.37 11.67 13.99
C LYS A 112 4.88 13.01 13.45
N LYS A 113 6.18 13.31 13.61
CA LYS A 113 6.78 14.56 13.11
C LYS A 113 6.63 14.73 11.59
N ASN A 114 6.64 13.63 10.84
CA ASN A 114 6.49 13.63 9.39
C ASN A 114 5.02 13.61 8.92
N ARG A 115 4.07 13.45 9.85
CA ARG A 115 2.64 13.56 9.57
C ARG A 115 2.18 14.96 10.00
N LYS A 116 1.78 15.80 9.06
CA LYS A 116 1.11 17.09 9.35
C LYS A 116 -0.34 16.87 9.82
N ILE A 117 -0.53 16.01 10.83
CA ILE A 117 -1.85 15.72 11.41
C ILE A 117 -2.17 16.86 12.38
N LYS A 118 -3.28 17.56 12.14
CA LYS A 118 -3.79 18.64 13.00
C LYS A 118 -4.73 18.14 14.12
N SER A 119 -5.01 16.83 14.21
CA SER A 119 -5.96 16.31 15.19
C SER A 119 -5.36 16.34 16.61
N SER A 120 -6.08 16.99 17.53
CA SER A 120 -5.76 17.09 18.95
C SER A 120 -6.20 15.87 19.77
N GLU A 121 -6.83 14.87 19.16
CA GLU A 121 -7.28 13.68 19.87
C GLU A 121 -6.10 12.75 20.21
N PRO A 122 -6.00 12.29 21.47
CA PRO A 122 -4.99 11.33 21.86
C PRO A 122 -5.19 10.02 21.09
N LEU A 123 -4.13 9.56 20.41
CA LEU A 123 -4.05 8.23 19.84
C LEU A 123 -4.12 7.19 20.96
N HIS A 124 -5.33 6.75 21.30
CA HIS A 124 -5.53 5.56 22.12
C HIS A 124 -5.10 4.34 21.31
N LEU A 125 -3.86 3.90 21.51
CA LEU A 125 -3.44 2.56 21.12
C LEU A 125 -4.14 1.57 22.06
N ASN A 126 -5.42 1.31 21.82
CA ASN A 126 -6.12 0.24 22.51
C ASN A 126 -5.51 -1.09 22.04
N GLN A 127 -4.65 -1.66 22.90
CA GLN A 127 -4.38 -3.09 22.87
C GLN A 127 -5.71 -3.76 23.22
N ASN A 128 -6.32 -4.43 22.24
CA ASN A 128 -7.63 -5.09 22.28
C ASN A 128 -8.83 -4.15 22.08
N GLN A 129 -9.45 -4.21 20.90
CA GLN A 129 -10.90 -4.20 20.73
C GLN A 129 -11.27 -4.56 19.30
N ASP A 130 -12.13 -5.57 19.18
CA ASP A 130 -12.75 -6.06 17.95
C ASP A 130 -13.37 -4.92 17.13
N LEU A 131 -12.90 -4.74 15.90
CA LEU A 131 -13.52 -3.86 14.91
C LEU A 131 -14.57 -4.64 14.12
N HIS A 132 -15.63 -5.08 14.80
CA HIS A 132 -16.91 -5.32 14.18
C HIS A 132 -17.83 -4.13 14.44
N GLN A 133 -18.47 -3.65 13.37
CA GLN A 133 -19.48 -2.60 13.30
C GLN A 133 -18.97 -1.16 13.36
N LYS A 134 -18.82 -0.58 12.17
CA LYS A 134 -19.68 0.54 11.74
C LYS A 134 -19.62 0.67 10.22
N ARG A 135 -20.59 0.02 9.57
CA ARG A 135 -21.07 0.40 8.23
C ARG A 135 -21.87 1.70 8.39
N TYR A 136 -21.50 2.73 7.65
CA TYR A 136 -22.42 3.66 7.01
C TYR A 136 -21.83 3.99 5.64
#